data_AF-A0A562ZU94-F1
#
_entry.id   AF-A0A562ZU94-F1
#
_cell.length_a   1.000
_cell.length_b   1.000
_cell.length_c   1.000
_cell.angle_alpha   90.00
_cell.angle_beta   90.00
_cell.angle_gamma   90.00
#
_symmetry.space_group_name_H-M   'P 1'
#
loop_
_entity.id
_entity.type
_entity.pdbx_description
1 polymer ?
#
loop_
_entity_poly.entity_id
_entity_poly.type
_entity_poly.pdbx_seq_one_letter_code
_entity_poly.pdbx_strand_id
1 'polypeptide(L)'
;MAYVLAAIGLLLIYGAWRLTRFWRGVYAEASAEVDRRWEAEAKLVEMAPWFGITGLKDEEERELPRYLRRELGEVGREGALRADELQYLGIQSNAEGRAHFWRLPRREGEADDSYAYVEVNEQGEALFYGWGDRTPALGQAAL
;
A
#
# COMPACT_ATOMS: atom_id res chain seq x y z
N MET A 1 -36.18 -31.30 38.81
CA MET A 1 -35.95 -31.01 37.38
C MET A 1 -35.77 -29.54 37.07
N ALA A 2 -36.63 -28.62 37.54
CA ALA A 2 -36.55 -27.19 37.21
C ALA A 2 -35.17 -26.54 37.50
N TYR A 3 -34.57 -26.85 38.66
CA TYR A 3 -33.24 -26.34 39.04
C TYR A 3 -32.10 -26.80 38.13
N VAL A 4 -32.20 -28.01 37.55
CA VAL A 4 -31.18 -28.55 36.63
C VAL A 4 -31.26 -27.82 35.29
N LEU A 5 -32.47 -27.57 34.78
CA LEU A 5 -32.68 -26.81 33.55
C LEU A 5 -32.23 -25.34 33.71
N ALA A 6 -32.48 -24.72 34.87
CA ALA A 6 -32.01 -23.36 35.16
C ALA A 6 -30.47 -23.28 35.22
N ALA A 7 -29.81 -24.26 35.84
CA ALA A 7 -28.35 -24.33 35.89
C ALA A 7 -27.71 -24.51 34.50
N ILE A 8 -28.30 -25.35 33.64
CA ILE A 8 -27.85 -25.52 32.25
C ILE A 8 -28.03 -24.20 31.47
N GLY A 9 -29.17 -23.53 31.62
CA GLY A 9 -29.40 -22.23 30.98
C GLY A 9 -28.36 -21.17 31.37
N LEU A 10 -28.03 -21.07 32.65
CA LEU A 10 -26.98 -20.15 33.14
C LEU A 10 -25.59 -20.49 32.58
N LEU A 11 -25.24 -21.78 32.48
CA LEU A 11 -23.97 -22.22 31.89
C LEU A 11 -23.88 -21.89 30.40
N LEU A 12 -24.99 -22.03 29.65
CA LEU A 12 -25.04 -21.65 28.23
C LEU A 12 -24.89 -20.15 28.03
N ILE A 13 -25.58 -19.34 28.84
CA ILE A 13 -25.45 -17.86 28.81
C ILE A 13 -24.02 -17.43 29.15
N TYR A 14 -23.44 -18.01 30.21
CA TYR A 14 -22.05 -17.72 30.59
C TYR A 14 -21.05 -18.15 29.50
N GLY A 15 -21.26 -19.33 28.89
CA GLY A 15 -20.46 -19.81 27.77
C GLY A 15 -20.52 -18.87 26.56
N ALA A 16 -21.72 -18.43 26.17
CA ALA A 16 -21.91 -17.48 25.08
C ALA A 16 -21.29 -16.10 25.38
N TRP A 17 -21.46 -15.60 26.61
CA TRP A 17 -20.83 -14.36 27.06
C TRP A 17 -19.29 -14.45 27.05
N ARG A 18 -18.73 -15.56 27.52
CA ARG A 18 -17.28 -15.79 27.52
C ARG A 18 -16.73 -15.90 26.11
N LEU A 19 -17.43 -16.62 25.22
CA LEU A 19 -17.05 -16.79 23.83
C LEU A 19 -17.07 -15.44 23.09
N THR A 20 -18.16 -14.67 23.21
CA THR A 20 -18.26 -13.34 22.59
C THR A 20 -17.19 -12.37 23.09
N ARG A 21 -16.86 -12.39 24.38
CA ARG A 21 -15.77 -11.57 24.94
C ARG A 21 -14.40 -12.00 24.40
N PHE A 22 -14.16 -13.30 24.30
CA PHE A 22 -12.92 -13.84 23.72
C PHE A 22 -12.75 -13.39 22.26
N TRP A 23 -13.78 -13.58 21.42
CA TRP A 23 -13.73 -13.13 20.02
C TRP A 23 -13.54 -11.61 19.91
N ARG A 24 -14.24 -10.80 20.72
CA ARG A 24 -14.04 -9.34 20.74
C ARG A 24 -12.59 -8.94 21.07
N GLY A 25 -11.93 -9.66 21.98
CA GLY A 25 -10.51 -9.42 22.30
C GLY A 25 -9.61 -9.69 21.09
N VAL A 26 -9.79 -10.84 20.42
CA VAL A 26 -9.00 -11.20 19.24
C VAL A 26 -9.19 -10.20 18.10
N TYR A 27 -10.43 -9.76 17.83
CA TYR A 27 -10.69 -8.74 16.81
C TYR A 27 -10.10 -7.38 17.17
N ALA A 28 -10.14 -6.97 18.45
CA ALA A 28 -9.57 -5.71 18.90
C ALA A 28 -8.03 -5.70 18.81
N GLU A 29 -7.37 -6.82 19.09
CA GLU A 29 -5.92 -6.94 18.94
C GLU A 29 -5.51 -6.88 17.46
N ALA A 30 -6.24 -7.57 16.57
CA ALA A 30 -6.00 -7.54 15.13
C ALA A 30 -6.21 -6.14 14.53
N SER A 31 -7.27 -5.42 14.95
CA SER A 31 -7.51 -4.06 14.47
C SER A 31 -6.45 -3.08 14.97
N ALA A 32 -6.04 -3.18 16.25
CA ALA A 32 -5.01 -2.32 16.82
C ALA A 32 -3.66 -2.48 16.12
N GLU A 33 -3.31 -3.69 15.68
CA GLU A 33 -2.09 -3.91 14.89
C GLU A 33 -2.17 -3.24 13.51
N VAL A 34 -3.32 -3.33 12.84
CA VAL A 34 -3.56 -2.65 11.57
C VAL A 34 -3.45 -1.13 11.75
N ASP A 35 -4.11 -0.57 12.76
CA ASP A 35 -4.09 0.85 13.06
C ASP A 35 -2.67 1.36 13.33
N ARG A 36 -1.87 0.61 14.10
CA ARG A 36 -0.45 0.95 14.35
C ARG A 36 0.36 1.03 13.07
N ARG A 37 0.15 0.14 12.11
CA ARG A 37 0.84 0.16 10.81
C ARG A 37 0.46 1.38 9.99
N TRP A 38 -0.82 1.73 9.97
CA TRP A 38 -1.31 2.94 9.28
C TRP A 38 -0.79 4.22 9.93
N GLU A 39 -0.72 4.28 11.26
CA GLU A 39 -0.14 5.42 11.96
C GLU A 39 1.36 5.57 11.70
N ALA A 40 2.10 4.46 11.64
CA ALA A 40 3.51 4.47 11.31
C ALA A 40 3.74 4.99 9.88
N GLU A 41 2.93 4.51 8.93
CA GLU A 41 2.94 4.96 7.54
C GLU A 41 2.63 6.47 7.42
N ALA A 42 1.61 6.97 8.13
CA ALA A 42 1.23 8.38 8.09
C ALA A 42 2.32 9.32 8.64
N LYS A 43 3.19 8.82 9.54
CA LYS A 43 4.30 9.58 10.14
C LYS A 43 5.60 9.46 9.33
N LEU A 44 5.62 8.61 8.30
CA LEU A 44 6.82 8.40 7.48
C LEU A 44 7.09 9.66 6.65
N VAL A 45 8.21 10.31 6.93
CA VAL A 45 8.72 11.44 6.13
C VAL A 45 9.74 10.88 5.15
N GLU A 46 9.35 10.81 3.88
CA GLU A 46 10.21 10.31 2.81
C GLU A 46 10.82 11.44 2.00
N MET A 47 12.00 11.15 1.46
CA MET A 47 12.71 12.00 0.51
C MET A 47 13.17 11.13 -0.64
N ALA A 48 13.07 11.66 -1.85
CA ALA A 48 13.55 11.01 -3.06
C ALA A 48 14.13 12.07 -4.01
N PRO A 49 15.15 11.74 -4.82
CA PRO A 49 15.75 12.69 -5.77
C PRO A 49 14.76 13.26 -6.79
N TRP A 50 13.66 12.55 -7.03
CA TRP A 50 12.65 12.91 -8.02
C TRP A 50 11.51 13.76 -7.47
N PHE A 51 11.42 13.97 -6.15
CA PHE A 51 10.41 14.88 -5.60
C PHE A 51 10.63 16.32 -6.08
N GLY A 52 9.55 16.97 -6.51
CA GLY A 52 9.50 18.34 -7.02
C GLY A 52 9.99 18.52 -8.46
N ILE A 53 10.43 17.45 -9.14
CA ILE A 53 10.95 17.53 -10.52
C ILE A 53 10.10 16.79 -11.55
N THR A 54 9.09 16.02 -11.13
CA THR A 54 8.26 15.26 -12.07
C THR A 54 7.26 16.15 -12.81
N GLY A 55 6.82 17.23 -12.16
CA GLY A 55 5.72 18.09 -12.62
C GLY A 55 4.37 17.73 -12.01
N LEU A 56 4.28 16.64 -11.25
CA LEU A 56 3.13 16.31 -10.41
C LEU A 56 3.08 17.19 -9.15
N LYS A 57 1.92 17.25 -8.48
CA LYS A 57 1.80 17.90 -7.17
C LYS A 57 2.57 17.09 -6.12
N ASP A 58 3.14 17.76 -5.11
CA ASP A 58 3.91 17.09 -4.04
C ASP A 58 3.07 16.01 -3.34
N GLU A 59 1.76 16.22 -3.18
CA GLU A 59 0.86 15.20 -2.63
C GLU A 59 0.76 13.95 -3.53
N GLU A 60 0.72 14.12 -4.85
CA GLU A 60 0.63 13.03 -5.83
C GLU A 60 1.95 12.25 -5.89
N GLU A 61 3.08 12.96 -5.89
CA GLU A 61 4.42 12.36 -5.83
C GLU A 61 4.59 11.51 -4.57
N ARG A 62 4.17 12.03 -3.41
CA ARG A 62 4.24 11.31 -2.13
C ARG A 62 3.23 10.18 -2.01
N GLU A 63 2.16 10.20 -2.79
CA GLU A 63 1.16 9.13 -2.76
C GLU A 63 1.64 7.88 -3.49
N LEU A 64 2.49 8.00 -4.52
CA LEU A 64 3.04 6.85 -5.25
C LEU A 64 3.72 5.79 -4.36
N PRO A 65 4.73 6.12 -3.52
CA PRO A 65 5.37 5.13 -2.66
C PRO A 65 4.40 4.53 -1.63
N ARG A 66 3.44 5.31 -1.12
CA ARG A 66 2.37 4.80 -0.24
C ARG A 66 1.48 3.81 -0.95
N TYR A 67 1.06 4.13 -2.17
CA TYR A 67 0.28 3.25 -3.03
C TYR A 67 1.02 1.91 -3.23
N LEU A 68 2.30 1.95 -3.62
CA LEU A 68 3.08 0.73 -3.84
C LEU A 68 3.21 -0.11 -2.57
N ARG A 69 3.47 0.49 -1.40
CA ARG A 69 3.51 -0.28 -0.14
C ARG A 69 2.17 -0.91 0.20
N ARG A 70 1.04 -0.28 -0.12
CA ARG A 70 -0.29 -0.89 0.05
C ARG A 70 -0.47 -2.10 -0.86
N GLU A 71 -0.14 -1.95 -2.14
CA GLU A 71 -0.30 -3.03 -3.13
C GLU A 71 0.64 -4.21 -2.88
N LEU A 72 1.87 -3.93 -2.44
CA LEU A 72 2.87 -4.96 -2.11
C LEU A 72 2.66 -5.57 -0.71
N GLY A 73 1.69 -5.06 0.06
CA GLY A 73 1.40 -5.54 1.41
C GLY A 73 2.48 -5.20 2.44
N GLU A 74 3.23 -4.12 2.22
CA GLU A 74 4.41 -3.71 2.99
C GLU A 74 4.15 -2.59 4.01
N VAL A 75 2.91 -2.14 4.14
CA VAL A 75 2.54 -1.10 5.10
C VAL A 75 3.02 -1.45 6.51
N GLY A 76 3.88 -0.59 7.07
CA GLY A 76 4.46 -0.76 8.40
C GLY A 76 5.44 -1.93 8.56
N ARG A 77 5.94 -2.52 7.46
CA ARG A 77 6.99 -3.55 7.51
C ARG A 77 8.39 -2.93 7.58
N GLU A 78 9.30 -3.61 8.26
CA GLU A 78 10.73 -3.32 8.17
C GLU A 78 11.24 -3.67 6.78
N GLY A 79 12.03 -2.77 6.17
CA GLY A 79 12.51 -2.93 4.79
C GLY A 79 11.43 -2.74 3.72
N ALA A 80 10.28 -2.16 4.07
CA ALA A 80 9.27 -1.76 3.08
C ALA A 80 9.87 -0.78 2.05
N LEU A 81 9.39 -0.88 0.81
CA LEU A 81 9.81 -0.03 -0.31
C LEU A 81 9.77 1.45 0.10
N ARG A 82 10.89 2.16 -0.07
CA ARG A 82 11.02 3.59 0.17
C ARG A 82 11.04 4.39 -1.13
N ALA A 83 10.63 5.64 -1.05
CA ALA A 83 10.56 6.54 -2.21
C ALA A 83 11.92 6.76 -2.90
N ASP A 84 13.03 6.77 -2.14
CA ASP A 84 14.39 6.93 -2.67
C ASP A 84 14.91 5.71 -3.41
N GLU A 85 14.30 4.54 -3.22
CA GLU A 85 14.63 3.32 -3.95
C GLU A 85 13.97 3.26 -5.34
N LEU A 86 12.97 4.11 -5.58
CA LEU A 86 12.31 4.25 -6.88
C LEU A 86 13.17 5.11 -7.81
N GLN A 87 13.46 4.58 -9.00
CA GLN A 87 14.15 5.34 -10.03
C GLN A 87 13.16 5.95 -11.01
N TYR A 88 13.02 7.27 -11.00
CA TYR A 88 12.20 7.97 -11.98
C TYR A 88 12.78 7.85 -13.39
N LEU A 89 11.94 7.48 -14.36
CA LEU A 89 12.31 7.24 -15.76
C LEU A 89 11.79 8.33 -16.71
N GLY A 90 11.06 9.33 -16.18
CA GLY A 90 10.44 10.37 -16.98
C GLY A 90 8.98 10.08 -17.34
N ILE A 91 8.44 10.95 -18.19
CA ILE A 91 7.09 10.89 -18.70
C ILE A 91 7.09 10.34 -20.12
N GLN A 92 6.13 9.46 -20.43
CA GLN A 92 5.99 8.85 -21.73
C GLN A 92 4.54 8.88 -22.20
N SER A 93 4.35 8.85 -23.51
CA SER A 93 3.03 8.82 -24.14
C SER A 93 2.97 7.66 -25.13
N ASN A 94 1.98 6.80 -24.99
CA ASN A 94 1.73 5.66 -25.87
C ASN A 94 0.22 5.58 -26.22
N ALA A 95 -0.20 4.47 -26.83
CA ALA A 95 -1.61 4.25 -27.16
C ALA A 95 -2.54 4.16 -25.93
N GLU A 96 -1.98 3.93 -24.74
CA GLU A 96 -2.71 3.83 -23.46
C GLU A 96 -2.80 5.17 -22.73
N GLY A 97 -2.20 6.23 -23.27
CA GLY A 97 -2.23 7.58 -22.70
C GLY A 97 -0.84 8.09 -22.32
N ARG A 98 -0.81 9.06 -21.40
CA ARG A 98 0.40 9.71 -20.92
C ARG A 98 0.63 9.34 -19.46
N ALA A 99 1.82 8.86 -19.13
CA ALA A 99 2.14 8.44 -17.76
C ALA A 99 3.59 8.74 -17.39
N HIS A 100 3.81 9.08 -16.11
CA HIS A 100 5.11 9.09 -15.48
C HIS A 100 5.50 7.67 -15.09
N PHE A 101 6.76 7.29 -15.25
CA PHE A 101 7.24 5.94 -14.93
C PHE A 101 8.35 5.96 -13.89
N TRP A 102 8.34 4.95 -13.02
CA TRP A 102 9.40 4.64 -12.07
C TRP A 102 9.77 3.17 -12.18
N ARG A 103 11.05 2.86 -12.11
CA ARG A 103 11.54 1.50 -11.95
C ARG A 103 11.59 1.14 -10.47
N LEU A 104 11.04 -0.02 -10.12
CA LEU A 104 11.15 -0.58 -8.78
C LEU A 104 12.55 -1.21 -8.59
N PRO A 105 13.09 -1.21 -7.36
CA PRO A 105 14.29 -1.97 -7.06
C PRO A 105 14.03 -3.46 -7.25
N ARG A 106 14.97 -4.16 -7.91
CA ARG A 106 14.87 -5.60 -8.13
C ARG A 106 15.02 -6.35 -6.80
N ARG A 107 14.10 -7.26 -6.51
CA ARG A 107 14.13 -8.07 -5.29
C ARG A 107 14.76 -9.44 -5.54
N GLU A 108 15.14 -10.11 -4.46
CA GLU A 108 15.71 -11.45 -4.54
C GLU A 108 14.71 -12.43 -5.17
N GLY A 109 15.12 -13.09 -6.25
CA GLY A 109 14.29 -14.04 -7.00
C GLY A 109 13.46 -13.42 -8.14
N GLU A 110 13.49 -12.10 -8.33
CA GLU A 110 12.85 -11.45 -9.48
C GLU A 110 13.78 -11.50 -10.71
N ALA A 111 13.25 -12.05 -11.82
CA ALA A 111 13.97 -12.16 -13.08
C ALA A 111 13.89 -10.87 -13.92
N ASP A 112 12.75 -10.17 -13.84
CA ASP A 112 12.40 -9.05 -14.71
C ASP A 112 12.28 -7.74 -13.92
N ASP A 113 12.54 -6.62 -14.59
CA ASP A 113 12.33 -5.30 -14.00
C ASP A 113 10.83 -5.01 -13.89
N SER A 114 10.41 -4.53 -12.71
CA SER A 114 9.04 -4.06 -12.47
C SER A 114 8.99 -2.54 -12.52
N TYR A 115 7.86 -2.01 -13.00
CA TYR A 115 7.65 -0.58 -13.16
C TYR A 115 6.36 -0.14 -12.46
N ALA A 116 6.41 1.05 -11.86
CA ALA A 116 5.24 1.78 -11.41
C ALA A 116 4.97 2.94 -12.35
N TYR A 117 3.72 3.37 -12.43
CA TYR A 117 3.35 4.52 -13.24
C TYR A 117 2.24 5.34 -12.60
N VAL A 118 2.23 6.62 -12.97
CA VAL A 118 1.14 7.57 -12.68
C VAL A 118 0.62 8.09 -14.01
N GLU A 119 -0.60 7.70 -14.36
CA GLU A 119 -1.29 8.20 -15.55
C GLU A 119 -1.77 9.63 -15.30
N VAL A 120 -1.59 10.51 -16.29
CA VAL A 120 -1.94 11.93 -16.19
C VAL A 120 -2.86 12.37 -17.31
N ASN A 121 -3.74 13.33 -17.01
CA ASN A 121 -4.59 13.97 -18.01
C ASN A 121 -3.80 14.97 -18.89
N GLU A 122 -4.50 15.63 -19.81
CA GLU A 122 -3.88 16.66 -20.69
C GLU A 122 -3.30 17.85 -19.92
N GLN A 123 -3.83 18.11 -18.71
CA GLN A 123 -3.40 19.16 -17.80
C GLN A 123 -2.22 18.73 -16.90
N GLY A 124 -1.80 17.46 -16.97
CA GLY A 124 -0.71 16.90 -16.16
C GLY A 124 -1.12 16.48 -14.75
N GLU A 125 -2.41 16.39 -14.45
CA GLU A 125 -2.89 15.93 -13.13
C GLU A 125 -2.99 14.41 -13.08
N ALA A 126 -2.68 13.83 -11.92
CA ALA A 126 -2.73 12.39 -11.72
C ALA A 126 -4.17 11.86 -11.81
N LEU A 127 -4.39 10.88 -12.69
CA LEU A 127 -5.65 10.17 -12.85
C LEU A 127 -5.65 8.82 -12.13
N PHE A 128 -4.55 8.08 -12.25
CA PHE A 128 -4.45 6.70 -11.78
C PHE A 128 -3.01 6.32 -11.43
N TYR A 129 -2.86 5.44 -10.44
CA TYR A 129 -1.60 4.83 -10.02
C TYR A 129 -1.65 3.34 -10.33
N GLY A 130 -0.60 2.80 -10.95
CA GLY A 130 -0.52 1.38 -11.27
C GLY A 130 0.92 0.86 -11.21
N TRP A 131 1.08 -0.46 -11.25
CA TRP A 131 2.38 -1.11 -11.27
C TRP A 131 2.32 -2.52 -11.89
N GLY A 132 3.43 -2.95 -12.49
CA GLY A 132 3.67 -4.32 -12.94
C GLY A 132 3.01 -4.75 -14.26
N ASP A 133 1.94 -4.07 -14.69
CA ASP A 133 1.17 -4.40 -15.91
C ASP A 133 1.53 -3.53 -17.12
N ARG A 134 2.27 -2.43 -16.92
CA ARG A 134 2.77 -1.55 -17.99
C ARG A 134 4.28 -1.46 -17.94
N THR A 135 4.88 -1.40 -19.13
CA THR A 135 6.31 -1.11 -19.28
C THR A 135 6.51 0.24 -19.97
N PRO A 136 7.55 1.00 -19.61
CA PRO A 136 7.93 2.18 -20.37
C PRO A 136 8.27 1.75 -21.80
N ALA A 137 7.90 2.57 -22.79
CA ALA A 137 8.35 2.38 -24.16
C ALA A 137 9.89 2.45 -24.18
N LEU A 138 10.52 1.29 -24.44
CA LEU A 138 11.98 1.15 -24.55
C LEU A 138 12.51 2.19 -25.55
N GLY A 139 13.29 3.17 -25.08
CA GLY A 139 13.78 4.20 -25.98
C GLY A 139 14.74 5.25 -25.41
N GLN A 140 14.64 5.63 -24.14
CA GLN A 140 15.62 6.54 -23.54
C GLN A 140 15.86 6.14 -22.09
N ALA A 141 16.94 5.40 -21.87
CA ALA A 141 17.68 5.51 -20.63
C ALA A 141 17.94 7.01 -20.42
N ALA A 142 17.30 7.60 -19.43
CA ALA A 142 17.65 8.94 -18.99
C ALA A 142 19.12 8.90 -18.54
N LEU A 143 19.90 9.80 -19.15
CA LEU A 143 21.31 10.11 -18.91
C LEU A 143 21.64 10.23 -17.42
#